data_AF-A0A3N6ECR8-F1
#
_entry.id   AF-A0A3N6ECR8-F1
#
_cell.length_a   1.000
_cell.length_b   1.000
_cell.length_c   1.000
_cell.angle_alpha   90.00
_cell.angle_beta   90.00
_cell.angle_gamma   90.00
#
_symmetry.space_group_name_H-M   'P 1'
#
loop_
_entity.id
_entity.type
_entity.pdbx_description
1 polymer ?
#
loop_
_entity_poly.entity_id
_entity_poly.type
_entity_poly.pdbx_seq_one_letter_code
_entity_poly.pdbx_strand_id
1 'polypeptide(L)'
;MGTSALRDEGLSRHYLPPGRTASPSPALTQHLTEALAPYDVPVTRGPIWTTGAPYRETAAEVSRYGADGVLAADMEAAAVFAVGHCRTVAVATVAAIADSLVDRRPRRHSPDTEPALHTAPAAAAQALHTSTASPPTPANTRVELLVNRSRRAPL
;
A
#
# COMPACT_ATOMS: atom_id res chain seq x y z
N MET A 1 3.73 -6.27 5.86
CA MET A 1 2.82 -6.35 4.70
C MET A 1 1.65 -5.41 4.92
N GLY A 2 1.35 -4.56 3.93
CA GLY A 2 0.28 -3.56 4.06
C GLY A 2 -1.10 -4.16 3.80
N THR A 3 -2.04 -4.00 4.73
CA THR A 3 -3.46 -4.39 4.54
C THR A 3 -4.34 -3.24 4.08
N SER A 4 -3.88 -2.00 4.30
CA SER A 4 -4.44 -0.75 3.83
C SER A 4 -3.35 0.33 3.94
N ALA A 5 -3.55 1.48 3.31
CA ALA A 5 -2.65 2.61 3.43
C ALA A 5 -3.42 3.91 3.70
N LEU A 6 -3.06 4.64 4.76
CA LEU A 6 -3.55 6.00 5.00
C LEU A 6 -3.04 6.92 3.89
N ARG A 7 -3.94 7.76 3.37
CA ARG A 7 -3.69 8.68 2.26
C ARG A 7 -3.27 10.05 2.79
N ASP A 8 -2.06 10.14 3.33
CA ASP A 8 -1.46 11.40 3.80
C ASP A 8 -0.46 11.96 2.78
N GLU A 9 -0.81 11.79 1.51
CA GLU A 9 -0.04 12.24 0.36
C GLU A 9 -0.98 12.87 -0.68
N GLY A 10 -0.40 13.56 -1.67
CA GLY A 10 -1.16 14.41 -2.60
C GLY A 10 -1.63 13.74 -3.88
N LEU A 11 -1.11 12.56 -4.23
CA LEU A 11 -1.34 11.86 -5.50
C LEU A 11 -2.65 11.07 -5.47
N SER A 12 -2.92 10.24 -4.44
CA SER A 12 -4.06 9.30 -4.47
C SER A 12 -5.43 9.97 -4.66
N ARG A 13 -5.61 11.20 -4.18
CA ARG A 13 -6.84 12.01 -4.38
C ARG A 13 -7.16 12.34 -5.83
N HIS A 14 -6.20 12.22 -6.74
CA HIS A 14 -6.44 12.40 -8.17
C HIS A 14 -6.98 11.13 -8.85
N TYR A 15 -6.91 9.97 -8.17
CA TYR A 15 -7.29 8.66 -8.73
C TYR A 15 -8.47 8.00 -8.01
N LEU A 16 -8.72 8.37 -6.74
CA LEU A 16 -9.82 7.84 -5.93
C LEU A 16 -10.67 8.96 -5.33
N PRO A 17 -11.99 8.75 -5.13
CA PRO A 17 -12.84 9.65 -4.37
C PRO A 17 -12.26 10.02 -3.00
N PRO A 18 -12.73 11.12 -2.37
CA PRO A 18 -12.33 11.49 -1.02
C PRO A 18 -12.50 10.31 -0.05
N GLY A 19 -11.44 10.02 0.72
CA GLY A 19 -11.41 8.90 1.65
C GLY A 19 -10.09 8.83 2.39
N ARG A 20 -10.11 8.19 3.57
CA ARG A 20 -8.95 8.15 4.47
C ARG A 20 -7.88 7.15 4.04
N THR A 21 -8.28 6.06 3.40
CA THR A 21 -7.40 4.93 3.06
C THR A 21 -7.55 4.50 1.61
N ALA A 22 -6.51 3.85 1.09
CA ALA A 22 -6.54 3.01 -0.11
C ALA A 22 -6.18 1.56 0.28
N SER A 23 -6.63 0.58 -0.50
CA SER A 23 -6.44 -0.84 -0.17
C SER A 23 -5.71 -1.59 -1.29
N PRO A 24 -4.90 -2.61 -0.95
CA PRO A 24 -4.33 -3.50 -1.96
C PRO A 24 -5.40 -4.45 -2.53
N SER A 25 -5.05 -5.16 -3.60
CA SER A 25 -5.79 -6.32 -4.10
C SER A 25 -5.75 -7.45 -3.06
N PRO A 26 -6.91 -7.95 -2.58
CA PRO A 26 -6.95 -9.06 -1.62
C PRO A 26 -6.29 -10.34 -2.17
N ALA A 27 -6.53 -10.66 -3.44
CA ALA A 27 -5.99 -11.86 -4.08
C ALA A 27 -4.46 -11.81 -4.20
N LEU A 28 -3.89 -10.70 -4.71
CA LEU A 28 -2.45 -10.57 -4.83
C LEU A 28 -1.77 -10.48 -3.45
N THR A 29 -2.43 -9.88 -2.46
CA THR A 29 -1.94 -9.86 -1.07
C THR A 29 -1.90 -11.27 -0.47
N GLN A 30 -2.86 -12.13 -0.81
CA GLN A 30 -2.86 -13.52 -0.38
C GLN A 30 -1.72 -14.31 -1.03
N HIS A 31 -1.51 -14.19 -2.34
CA HIS A 31 -0.37 -14.81 -3.02
C HIS A 31 0.97 -14.33 -2.45
N LEU A 32 1.09 -13.04 -2.12
CA LEU A 32 2.28 -12.50 -1.46
C LEU A 32 2.48 -13.08 -0.06
N THR A 33 1.39 -13.33 0.68
CA THR A 33 1.46 -13.97 2.00
C THR A 33 1.96 -15.40 1.89
N GLU A 34 1.41 -16.16 0.95
CA GLU A 34 1.80 -17.53 0.68
C GLU A 34 3.25 -17.63 0.20
N ALA A 35 3.69 -16.70 -0.64
CA ALA A 35 5.06 -16.65 -1.11
C ALA A 35 6.06 -16.29 0.02
N LEU A 36 5.63 -15.57 1.05
CA LEU A 36 6.46 -15.23 2.21
C LEU A 36 6.53 -16.36 3.26
N ALA A 37 5.54 -17.26 3.29
CA ALA A 37 5.42 -18.31 4.32
C ALA A 37 6.62 -19.27 4.43
N PRO A 38 7.35 -19.63 3.36
CA PRO A 38 8.52 -20.52 3.46
C PRO A 38 9.77 -19.86 4.07
N TYR A 39 9.79 -18.52 4.20
CA TYR A 39 10.95 -17.80 4.70
C TYR A 39 10.88 -17.66 6.22
N ASP A 40 12.02 -17.84 6.89
CA ASP A 40 12.15 -17.65 8.34
C ASP A 40 12.33 -16.17 8.72
N VAL A 41 11.54 -15.29 8.10
CA VAL A 41 11.56 -13.84 8.33
C VAL A 41 10.23 -13.42 8.94
N PRO A 42 10.20 -12.74 10.09
CA PRO A 42 8.94 -12.28 10.69
C PRO A 42 8.18 -11.34 9.77
N VAL A 43 6.94 -11.69 9.42
CA VAL A 43 6.05 -10.83 8.63
C VAL A 43 4.83 -10.45 9.44
N THR A 44 4.66 -9.15 9.70
CA THR A 44 3.46 -8.61 10.33
C THR A 44 2.56 -7.96 9.27
N ARG A 45 1.23 -8.12 9.42
CA ARG A 45 0.21 -7.55 8.54
C ARG A 45 -0.51 -6.41 9.25
N GLY A 46 -0.65 -5.27 8.58
CA GLY A 46 -1.43 -4.16 9.11
C GLY A 46 -1.41 -2.91 8.23
N PRO A 47 -2.11 -1.84 8.64
CA PRO A 47 -2.15 -0.58 7.92
C PRO A 47 -0.77 0.08 7.82
N ILE A 48 -0.56 0.82 6.73
CA ILE A 48 0.62 1.65 6.48
C ILE A 48 0.19 3.12 6.44
N TRP A 49 1.05 4.03 6.87
CA TRP A 49 0.87 5.46 6.66
C TRP A 49 1.72 5.93 5.48
N THR A 50 1.09 6.36 4.39
CA THR A 50 1.82 6.91 3.27
C THR A 50 1.87 8.43 3.38
N THR A 51 3.07 8.99 3.49
CA THR A 51 3.32 10.44 3.58
C THR A 51 4.16 10.94 2.42
N GLY A 52 3.80 12.10 1.86
CA GLY A 52 4.58 12.77 0.83
C GLY A 52 5.73 13.65 1.36
N ALA A 53 5.93 13.67 2.68
CA ALA A 53 6.83 14.60 3.34
C ALA A 53 7.69 13.91 4.42
N PRO A 54 8.67 13.07 4.02
CA PRO A 54 9.62 12.50 4.98
C PRO A 54 10.34 13.62 5.74
N TYR A 55 10.67 13.38 7.00
CA TYR A 55 11.22 14.32 7.98
C TYR A 55 10.27 15.42 8.47
N ARG A 56 9.01 15.45 7.99
CA ARG A 56 7.97 16.36 8.49
C ARG A 56 6.97 15.68 9.41
N GLU A 57 7.18 14.40 9.72
CA GLU A 57 6.35 13.62 10.62
C GLU A 57 6.40 14.19 12.05
N THR A 58 5.24 14.48 12.62
CA THR A 58 5.12 15.00 13.98
C THR A 58 4.93 13.90 15.01
N ALA A 59 5.28 14.17 16.26
CA ALA A 59 5.12 13.18 17.34
C ALA A 59 3.64 12.86 17.57
N ALA A 60 2.77 13.85 17.36
CA ALA A 60 1.32 13.69 17.45
C ALA A 60 0.78 12.75 16.35
N GLU A 61 1.24 12.89 15.10
CA GLU A 61 0.87 11.97 14.01
C GLU A 61 1.34 10.56 14.28
N VAL A 62 2.62 10.38 14.63
CA VAL A 62 3.20 9.06 14.94
C VAL A 62 2.43 8.39 16.08
N SER A 63 2.14 9.12 17.16
CA SER A 63 1.38 8.59 18.30
C SER A 63 -0.06 8.25 17.91
N ARG A 64 -0.74 9.13 17.17
CA ARG A 64 -2.12 8.91 16.71
C ARG A 64 -2.22 7.70 15.80
N TYR A 65 -1.37 7.62 14.78
CA TYR A 65 -1.41 6.55 13.80
C TYR A 65 -0.96 5.22 14.41
N GLY A 66 0.01 5.23 15.33
CA GLY A 66 0.33 4.05 16.13
C GLY A 66 -0.86 3.56 16.97
N ALA A 67 -1.61 4.46 17.61
CA ALA A 67 -2.83 4.11 18.35
C ALA A 67 -3.95 3.56 17.44
N ASP A 68 -3.99 4.00 16.18
CA ASP A 68 -4.89 3.46 15.14
C ASP A 68 -4.40 2.11 14.56
N GLY A 69 -3.29 1.56 15.06
CA GLY A 69 -2.74 0.28 14.64
C GLY A 69 -1.91 0.32 13.35
N VAL A 70 -1.49 1.51 12.89
CA VAL A 70 -0.55 1.64 11.77
C VAL A 70 0.81 1.07 12.17
N LEU A 71 1.35 0.19 11.32
CA LEU A 71 2.57 -0.55 11.62
C LEU A 71 3.83 0.05 11.00
N ALA A 72 3.68 0.78 9.89
CA ALA A 72 4.81 1.33 9.15
C ALA A 72 4.41 2.63 8.46
N ALA A 73 5.40 3.46 8.17
CA ALA A 73 5.25 4.60 7.28
C ALA A 73 6.04 4.34 5.99
N ASP A 74 5.51 4.80 4.87
CA ASP A 74 6.17 4.78 3.56
C ASP A 74 5.83 6.05 2.78
N MET A 75 6.25 6.10 1.51
CA MET A 75 5.99 7.24 0.63
C MET A 75 5.16 6.87 -0.61
N GLU A 76 4.77 5.59 -0.77
CA GLU A 76 4.22 5.08 -2.03
C GLU A 76 2.90 4.29 -1.92
N ALA A 77 2.66 3.49 -0.88
CA ALA A 77 1.61 2.46 -0.89
C ALA A 77 0.22 3.01 -1.24
N ALA A 78 -0.22 4.09 -0.59
CA ALA A 78 -1.53 4.67 -0.84
C ALA A 78 -1.69 5.16 -2.29
N ALA A 79 -0.64 5.77 -2.85
CA ALA A 79 -0.60 6.26 -4.22
C ALA A 79 -0.65 5.09 -5.22
N VAL A 80 0.17 4.05 -5.02
CA VAL A 80 0.21 2.88 -5.92
C VAL A 80 -1.10 2.10 -5.87
N PHE A 81 -1.71 1.93 -4.68
CA PHE A 81 -3.04 1.33 -4.55
C PHE A 81 -4.11 2.13 -5.31
N ALA A 82 -4.10 3.46 -5.17
CA ALA A 82 -5.04 4.33 -5.87
C ALA A 82 -4.91 4.26 -7.40
N VAL A 83 -3.67 4.27 -7.91
CA VAL A 83 -3.41 4.08 -9.35
C VAL A 83 -3.83 2.68 -9.80
N GLY A 84 -3.53 1.63 -9.02
CA GLY A 84 -3.94 0.26 -9.29
C GLY A 84 -5.45 0.12 -9.44
N HIS A 85 -6.22 0.71 -8.51
CA HIS A 85 -7.68 0.77 -8.62
C HIS A 85 -8.15 1.50 -9.88
N CYS A 86 -7.62 2.69 -10.16
CA CYS A 86 -7.99 3.46 -11.34
C CYS A 86 -7.67 2.73 -12.67
N ARG A 87 -6.59 1.94 -12.69
CA ARG A 87 -6.14 1.19 -13.87
C ARG A 87 -6.61 -0.26 -13.91
N THR A 88 -7.41 -0.70 -12.94
CA THR A 88 -7.83 -2.11 -12.79
C THR A 88 -6.65 -3.09 -12.76
N VAL A 89 -5.54 -2.69 -12.14
CA VAL A 89 -4.34 -3.50 -11.95
C VAL A 89 -4.25 -3.93 -10.48
N ALA A 90 -4.04 -5.22 -10.24
CA ALA A 90 -3.85 -5.74 -8.89
C ALA A 90 -2.51 -5.25 -8.31
N VAL A 91 -2.56 -4.72 -7.09
CA VAL A 91 -1.38 -4.23 -6.35
C VAL A 91 -1.37 -4.84 -4.95
N ALA A 92 -0.21 -5.24 -4.46
CA ALA A 92 0.02 -5.60 -3.06
C ALA A 92 1.35 -4.95 -2.59
N THR A 93 1.57 -4.87 -1.28
CA THR A 93 2.81 -4.29 -0.74
C THR A 93 3.38 -5.09 0.43
N VAL A 94 4.70 -5.19 0.43
CA VAL A 94 5.52 -5.64 1.56
C VAL A 94 6.70 -4.67 1.67
N ALA A 95 7.06 -4.32 2.91
CA ALA A 95 8.16 -3.42 3.20
C ALA A 95 9.13 -4.10 4.16
N ALA A 96 10.44 -3.96 3.89
CA ALA A 96 11.48 -4.29 4.85
C ALA A 96 11.68 -3.09 5.77
N ILE A 97 11.56 -3.30 7.09
CA ILE A 97 11.67 -2.21 8.07
C ILE A 97 13.15 -1.92 8.33
N ALA A 98 13.52 -0.64 8.18
CA ALA A 98 14.89 -0.18 8.31
C ALA A 98 15.11 0.74 9.52
N ASP A 99 14.08 1.46 9.96
CA ASP A 99 14.14 2.40 11.07
C ASP A 99 12.77 2.53 11.78
N SER A 100 12.71 3.42 12.77
CA SER A 100 11.57 3.63 13.66
C SER A 100 11.29 5.13 13.83
N LEU A 101 10.07 5.55 13.44
CA LEU A 101 9.57 6.89 13.71
C LEU A 101 9.19 7.11 15.18
N VAL A 102 8.95 6.02 15.93
CA VAL A 102 8.57 6.07 17.34
C VAL A 102 9.75 6.54 18.20
N ASP A 103 10.93 5.97 17.94
CA ASP A 103 12.12 6.27 18.75
C ASP A 103 12.79 7.58 18.35
N ARG A 104 12.50 8.11 17.15
CA ARG A 104 13.14 9.30 16.56
C ARG A 104 14.67 9.26 16.62
N ARG A 105 15.24 8.06 16.49
CA ARG A 105 16.69 7.83 16.50
C ARG A 105 17.20 7.69 15.07
N PRO A 106 18.46 8.08 14.80
CA PRO A 106 19.10 7.74 13.54
C PRO A 106 19.02 6.24 13.26
N ARG A 107 18.84 5.89 11.99
CA ARG A 107 18.79 4.51 11.50
C ARG A 107 19.96 3.71 12.08
N ARG A 108 19.64 2.51 12.57
CA ARG A 108 20.63 1.50 12.97
C ARG A 108 20.46 0.26 12.11
N HIS A 109 21.54 -0.47 11.91
CA HIS A 109 21.46 -1.77 11.28
C HIS A 109 20.66 -2.72 12.19
N SER A 110 19.53 -3.23 11.72
CA SER A 110 18.84 -4.34 12.35
C SER A 110 19.29 -5.64 11.69
N PRO A 111 19.54 -6.73 12.45
CA PRO A 111 19.85 -8.03 11.87
C PRO A 111 18.76 -8.55 10.92
N ASP A 112 17.51 -8.07 11.07
CA ASP A 112 16.38 -8.50 10.26
C ASP A 112 16.24 -7.73 8.93
N THR A 113 16.87 -6.56 8.80
CA THR A 113 16.68 -5.69 7.63
C THR A 113 17.28 -6.31 6.36
N GLU A 114 18.51 -6.82 6.44
CA GLU A 114 19.19 -7.40 5.27
C GLU A 114 18.49 -8.68 4.76
N PRO A 115 18.15 -9.67 5.61
CA PRO A 115 17.33 -10.81 5.19
C PRO A 115 16.00 -10.36 4.56
N ALA A 116 15.30 -9.39 5.15
CA ALA A 116 14.04 -8.88 4.60
C ALA A 116 14.21 -8.24 3.21
N LEU A 117 15.32 -7.54 2.95
CA LEU A 117 15.64 -6.96 1.64
C LEU A 117 15.89 -8.01 0.56
N HIS A 118 16.35 -9.21 0.93
CA HIS A 118 16.48 -10.33 -0.01
C HIS A 118 15.17 -11.10 -0.19
N THR A 119 14.44 -11.37 0.91
CA THR A 119 13.21 -12.15 0.90
C THR A 119 12.04 -11.43 0.23
N ALA A 120 11.84 -10.14 0.53
CA ALA A 120 10.70 -9.37 0.02
C ALA A 120 10.59 -9.35 -1.52
N PRO A 121 11.64 -9.02 -2.30
CA PRO A 121 11.55 -9.02 -3.76
C PRO A 121 11.39 -10.44 -4.33
N ALA A 122 12.04 -11.46 -3.73
CA ALA A 122 11.90 -12.84 -4.17
C ALA A 122 10.45 -13.33 -4.01
N ALA A 123 9.84 -13.09 -2.85
CA ALA A 123 8.45 -13.43 -2.59
C ALA A 123 7.48 -12.62 -3.48
N ALA A 124 7.77 -11.34 -3.74
CA ALA A 124 6.97 -10.52 -4.66
C ALA A 124 7.00 -11.08 -6.09
N ALA A 125 8.17 -11.48 -6.59
CA ALA A 125 8.29 -12.09 -7.92
C ALA A 125 7.52 -13.42 -8.00
N GLN A 126 7.62 -14.27 -6.97
CA GLN A 126 6.87 -15.51 -6.91
C GLN A 126 5.35 -15.27 -6.87
N ALA A 127 4.88 -14.33 -6.05
CA ALA A 127 3.47 -13.98 -5.96
C ALA A 127 2.89 -13.49 -7.29
N LEU A 128 3.65 -12.68 -8.04
CA LEU A 128 3.26 -12.23 -9.37
C LEU A 128 3.20 -13.40 -10.36
N HIS A 129 4.17 -14.30 -10.34
CA HIS A 129 4.18 -15.49 -11.20
C HIS A 129 2.95 -16.37 -10.93
N THR A 130 2.68 -16.70 -9.67
CA THR A 130 1.51 -17.51 -9.28
C THR A 130 0.18 -16.83 -9.61
N SER A 131 0.08 -15.51 -9.45
CA SER A 131 -1.13 -14.75 -9.78
C SER A 131 -1.47 -14.79 -11.27
N THR A 132 -0.48 -14.85 -12.16
CA THR A 132 -0.73 -14.98 -13.61
C THR A 132 -1.14 -16.38 -14.05
N ALA A 133 -0.83 -17.40 -13.25
CA ALA A 133 -1.18 -18.78 -13.53
C ALA A 133 -2.64 -19.13 -13.15
N SER A 134 -3.30 -18.29 -12.33
CA SER A 134 -4.74 -18.42 -12.05
C SER A 134 -5.58 -17.69 -13.11
N PRO A 135 -6.67 -18.28 -13.63
CA PRO A 135 -7.51 -17.61 -14.60
C PRO A 135 -8.14 -16.35 -13.99
N PRO A 136 -8.23 -15.22 -14.73
CA PRO A 136 -8.83 -14.02 -14.21
C PRO A 136 -10.31 -14.27 -13.90
N THR A 137 -10.75 -13.93 -12.69
CA THR A 137 -12.17 -13.82 -12.39
C THR A 137 -12.73 -12.65 -13.21
N PRO A 138 -13.78 -12.83 -14.04
CA PRO A 138 -14.30 -11.75 -14.86
C PRO A 138 -14.90 -10.67 -13.97
N ALA A 139 -14.26 -9.50 -13.93
CA ALA A 139 -14.81 -8.32 -13.30
C ALA A 139 -15.88 -7.73 -14.22
N ASN A 140 -17.16 -7.91 -13.86
CA ASN A 140 -18.28 -7.16 -14.43
C ASN A 140 -18.15 -5.68 -14.01
N THR A 141 -17.28 -4.93 -14.67
CA THR A 141 -17.20 -3.47 -14.49
C THR A 141 -17.67 -2.81 -15.78
N ARG A 142 -18.96 -2.45 -15.80
CA ARG A 142 -19.48 -1.49 -16.77
C ARG A 142 -18.87 -0.14 -16.41
N VAL A 143 -17.89 0.31 -17.19
CA VAL A 143 -17.41 1.70 -17.11
C VAL A 143 -18.47 2.57 -17.77
N GLU A 144 -19.43 3.05 -16.97
CA GLU A 144 -20.31 4.13 -17.41
C GLU A 144 -19.49 5.43 -17.40
N LEU A 145 -19.14 5.90 -18.59
CA LEU A 145 -18.61 7.24 -18.79
C LEU A 145 -19.72 8.22 -18.38
N LEU A 146 -19.65 8.78 -17.17
CA LEU A 146 -20.51 9.88 -16.76
C LEU A 146 -20.11 11.13 -17.54
N VAL A 147 -20.59 11.24 -18.77
CA VAL A 147 -20.54 12.49 -19.53
C VAL A 147 -21.47 13.47 -18.82
N ASN A 148 -20.90 14.39 -18.06
CA ASN A 148 -21.61 15.49 -17.43
C ASN A 148 -22.28 16.37 -18.50
N ARG A 149 -23.56 16.12 -18.79
CA ARG A 149 -24.40 16.95 -19.66
C ARG A 149 -25.39 17.76 -18.83
N SER A 150 -24.94 18.88 -18.27
CA SER A 150 -25.80 19.94 -17.72
C SER A 150 -24.91 21.10 -17.21
N ARG A 151 -25.04 22.38 -17.58
CA ARG A 151 -26.09 23.17 -18.26
C ARG A 151 -25.42 24.39 -18.92
N ARG A 152 -25.81 24.76 -20.14
CA ARG A 152 -25.72 26.16 -20.59
C ARG A 152 -26.96 26.88 -20.04
N ALA A 153 -26.75 27.94 -19.26
CA ALA A 153 -27.79 28.93 -19.00
C ALA A 153 -27.73 29.99 -20.11
N PRO A 154 -28.87 30.46 -20.66
CA PRO A 154 -28.86 31.63 -21.52
C PRO A 154 -28.79 32.91 -20.68
N LEU A 155 -28.05 33.90 -21.18
CA LEU A 155 -28.16 35.31 -20.80
C LEU A 155 -29.42 35.91 -21.45
#